data_AF-A0AAU0REW9-F1
#
_entry.id   AF-A0AAU0REW9-F1
#
_cell.length_a   1.000
_cell.length_b   1.000
_cell.length_c   1.000
_cell.angle_alpha   90.00
_cell.angle_beta   90.00
_cell.angle_gamma   90.00
#
_symmetry.space_group_name_H-M   'P 1'
#
loop_
_entity.id
_entity.type
_entity.pdbx_description
1 polymer ?
#
loop_
_entity_poly.entity_id
_entity_poly.type
_entity_poly.pdbx_seq_one_letter_code
_entity_poly.pdbx_strand_id
1 'polypeptide(L)'
;MRYFLFIALFTGLLLQNCSQYLIVLGYKINQGYIASVLCENRDKPEMHCNGKCQLKKQLERDQQQQNNGTAGKEKYGVSYIDDLYSYNFRSYALSTPLIAYYQSTVPYTPLSDTFRPPQA
;
A
#
# COMPACT_ATOMS: atom_id res chain seq x y z
N MET A 1 -15.75 -7.35 -26.29
CA MET A 1 -16.73 -6.32 -25.86
C MET A 1 -17.00 -6.30 -24.36
N ARG A 2 -17.26 -7.45 -23.71
CA ARG A 2 -17.58 -7.49 -22.26
C ARG A 2 -16.52 -6.85 -21.34
N TYR A 3 -15.23 -7.12 -21.57
CA TYR A 3 -14.14 -6.54 -20.78
C TYR A 3 -13.93 -5.04 -21.00
N PHE A 4 -14.26 -4.53 -22.18
CA PHE A 4 -14.09 -3.11 -22.50
C PHE A 4 -14.98 -2.23 -21.62
N LEU A 5 -16.22 -2.68 -21.37
CA LEU A 5 -17.15 -2.02 -20.45
C LEU A 5 -16.64 -2.05 -19.00
N PHE A 6 -16.07 -3.18 -18.56
CA PHE A 6 -15.49 -3.28 -17.22
C PHE A 6 -14.25 -2.37 -17.05
N ILE A 7 -13.38 -2.32 -18.06
CA ILE A 7 -12.18 -1.44 -18.06
C ILE A 7 -12.60 0.03 -18.06
N ALA A 8 -13.58 0.41 -18.88
CA ALA A 8 -14.11 1.77 -18.92
C ALA A 8 -14.73 2.20 -17.58
N LEU A 9 -15.46 1.29 -16.92
CA LEU A 9 -16.06 1.55 -15.61
C LEU A 9 -15.00 1.69 -14.51
N PHE A 10 -14.00 0.80 -14.49
CA PHE A 10 -12.89 0.88 -13.53
C PHE A 10 -12.06 2.16 -13.70
N THR A 11 -11.71 2.51 -14.94
CA THR A 11 -10.96 3.73 -15.22
C THR A 11 -11.75 4.98 -14.82
N GLY A 12 -13.04 5.06 -15.16
CA GLY A 12 -13.92 6.15 -14.74
C GLY A 12 -13.96 6.37 -13.22
N LEU A 13 -13.99 5.29 -12.43
CA LEU A 13 -13.99 5.37 -10.96
C LEU A 13 -12.65 5.90 -10.40
N LEU A 14 -11.53 5.52 -11.02
CA LEU A 14 -10.19 5.99 -10.63
C LEU A 14 -9.96 7.46 -11.00
N LEU A 15 -10.46 7.88 -12.17
CA LEU A 15 -10.39 9.27 -12.64
C LEU A 15 -11.03 10.25 -11.65
N GLN A 16 -12.09 9.84 -10.96
CA GLN A 16 -12.79 10.67 -9.98
C GLN A 16 -11.98 10.93 -8.70
N ASN A 17 -11.00 10.08 -8.38
CA ASN A 17 -10.11 10.21 -7.23
C ASN A 17 -8.76 10.87 -7.59
N CYS A 18 -8.50 11.12 -8.87
CA CYS A 18 -7.23 11.63 -9.35
C CYS A 18 -6.98 13.10 -8.94
N SER A 19 -8.03 13.91 -8.78
CA SER A 19 -7.89 15.34 -8.41
C SER A 19 -7.11 15.53 -7.10
N GLN A 20 -7.47 14.79 -6.05
CA GLN A 20 -6.80 14.88 -4.76
C GLN A 20 -5.36 14.39 -4.82
N TYR A 21 -5.09 13.36 -5.63
CA TYR A 21 -3.74 12.84 -5.82
C TYR A 21 -2.82 13.87 -6.47
N LEU A 22 -3.32 14.57 -7.51
CA LEU A 22 -2.58 15.63 -8.19
C LEU A 22 -2.24 16.80 -7.25
N ILE A 23 -3.17 17.19 -6.36
CA ILE A 23 -2.96 18.25 -5.38
C ILE A 23 -1.82 17.87 -4.41
N VAL A 24 -1.86 16.65 -3.87
CA VAL A 24 -0.81 16.16 -2.94
C VAL A 24 0.54 16.02 -3.65
N LEU A 25 0.54 15.53 -4.89
CA LEU A 25 1.76 15.38 -5.68
C LEU A 25 2.39 16.74 -6.00
N GLY A 26 1.60 17.71 -6.44
CA GLY A 26 2.06 19.08 -6.68
C GLY A 26 2.61 19.75 -5.42
N TYR A 27 1.97 19.52 -4.27
CA TYR A 27 2.50 19.96 -2.98
C TYR A 27 3.87 19.34 -2.67
N LYS A 28 4.05 18.03 -2.85
CA LYS A 28 5.33 17.37 -2.58
C LYS A 28 6.46 17.87 -3.49
N ILE A 29 6.19 18.04 -4.78
CA ILE A 29 7.19 18.51 -5.75
C ILE A 29 7.64 19.95 -5.42
N ASN A 30 6.70 20.82 -5.04
CA ASN A 30 6.97 22.24 -4.78
C ASN A 30 7.00 22.58 -3.29
N GLN A 31 7.19 21.61 -2.40
CA GLN A 31 7.02 21.80 -0.95
C GLN A 31 7.92 22.91 -0.39
N GLY A 32 9.18 23.00 -0.86
CA GLY A 32 10.11 24.04 -0.40
C GLY A 32 9.67 25.46 -0.77
N TYR A 33 9.11 25.65 -1.98
CA TYR A 33 8.56 26.94 -2.40
C TYR A 33 7.29 27.28 -1.62
N ILE A 34 6.40 26.30 -1.42
CA ILE A 34 5.15 26.49 -0.68
C ILE A 34 5.44 26.83 0.78
N ALA A 35 6.41 26.16 1.40
CA ALA A 35 6.81 26.39 2.79
C ALA A 35 7.45 27.78 3.02
N SER A 36 8.21 28.30 2.06
CA SER A 36 8.93 29.58 2.20
C SER A 36 8.08 30.79 1.79
N VAL A 37 7.28 30.67 0.74
CA VAL A 37 6.57 31.81 0.12
C VAL A 37 5.08 31.83 0.49
N LEU A 38 4.39 30.68 0.49
CA LEU A 38 2.93 30.62 0.68
C LEU A 38 2.49 30.23 2.10
N CYS A 39 3.39 29.72 2.93
CA CYS A 39 3.07 29.27 4.28
C CYS A 39 2.83 30.46 5.21
N GLU A 40 1.64 30.53 5.81
CA GLU A 40 1.27 31.54 6.80
C GLU A 40 1.97 31.33 8.16
N ASN A 41 2.39 30.10 8.47
CA ASN A 41 3.03 29.72 9.74
C ASN A 41 4.56 29.62 9.63
N ARG A 42 5.16 30.27 8.62
CA ARG A 42 6.62 30.25 8.41
C ARG A 42 7.42 30.82 9.59
N ASP A 43 6.83 31.78 10.31
CA ASP A 43 7.43 32.44 11.47
C ASP A 43 7.30 31.61 12.76
N LYS A 44 6.65 30.43 12.70
CA LYS A 44 6.46 29.51 13.83
C LYS A 44 7.05 28.13 13.51
N PRO A 45 8.39 27.99 13.57
CA PRO A 45 9.07 26.74 13.22
C PRO A 45 8.70 25.58 14.16
N GLU A 46 8.32 25.89 15.40
CA GLU A 46 7.83 24.95 16.43
C GLU A 46 6.57 24.18 16.01
N MET A 47 5.79 24.71 15.06
CA MET A 47 4.57 24.07 14.55
C MET A 47 4.84 23.05 13.44
N HIS A 48 6.08 22.93 12.96
CA HIS A 48 6.49 22.04 11.86
C HIS A 48 5.52 22.02 10.66
N CYS A 49 4.94 23.18 10.32
CA CYS A 49 3.86 23.28 9.35
C CYS A 49 4.32 22.95 7.93
N ASN A 50 5.50 23.43 7.50
CA ASN A 50 6.12 23.10 6.21
C ASN A 50 5.20 23.29 4.98
N GLY A 51 4.24 24.23 5.04
CA GLY A 51 3.28 24.47 3.96
C GLY A 51 2.00 23.60 4.00
N LYS A 52 1.84 22.73 5.01
CA LYS A 52 0.64 21.86 5.19
C LYS A 52 -0.67 22.66 5.32
N CYS A 53 -0.61 23.90 5.79
CA CYS A 53 -1.76 24.82 5.84
C CYS A 53 -2.37 25.08 4.44
N GLN A 54 -1.51 25.30 3.44
CA GLN A 54 -1.94 25.52 2.05
C GLN A 54 -2.48 24.24 1.43
N LEU A 55 -1.84 23.09 1.71
CA LEU A 55 -2.33 21.78 1.26
C LEU A 55 -3.77 21.54 1.76
N LYS A 56 -4.00 21.73 3.06
CA LYS A 56 -5.33 21.58 3.67
C LYS A 56 -6.37 22.47 2.97
N LYS A 57 -6.05 23.75 2.76
CA LYS A 57 -6.94 24.72 2.10
C LYS A 57 -7.24 24.38 0.63
N GLN A 58 -6.31 23.74 -0.08
CA GLN A 58 -6.54 23.26 -1.44
C GLN A 58 -7.46 22.03 -1.46
N LEU A 59 -7.26 21.08 -0.54
CA LEU A 59 -8.12 19.90 -0.42
C LEU A 59 -9.55 20.26 0.01
N GLU A 60 -9.71 21.18 0.95
CA GLU A 60 -11.05 21.65 1.39
C GLU A 60 -11.81 22.30 0.24
N ARG A 61 -11.14 23.09 -0.60
CA ARG A 61 -11.73 23.69 -1.81
C ARG A 61 -12.14 22.63 -2.84
N ASP A 62 -11.29 21.64 -3.10
CA ASP A 62 -11.61 20.52 -4.01
C ASP A 62 -12.84 19.74 -3.52
N GLN A 63 -12.90 19.44 -2.21
CA GLN A 63 -14.04 18.76 -1.59
C GLN A 63 -15.32 19.59 -1.66
N GLN A 64 -15.24 20.91 -1.46
CA GLN A 64 -16.40 21.79 -1.53
C GLN A 64 -16.93 21.89 -2.96
N GLN A 65 -16.03 21.92 -3.96
CA GLN A 65 -16.39 21.93 -5.37
C GLN A 65 -17.03 20.60 -5.83
N GLN A 66 -16.59 19.47 -5.28
CA GLN A 66 -17.24 18.17 -5.51
C GLN A 66 -18.63 18.04 -4.86
N ASN A 67 -18.85 18.67 -3.70
CA ASN A 67 -20.15 18.61 -3.00
C ASN A 67 -21.25 19.44 -3.66
N ASN A 68 -20.90 20.46 -4.45
CA ASN A 68 -21.88 21.31 -5.12
C ASN A 68 -22.67 20.60 -6.25
N GLY A 69 -22.30 19.38 -6.64
CA GLY A 69 -22.97 18.59 -7.68
C GLY A 69 -23.84 17.42 -7.19
N THR A 70 -23.69 16.98 -5.94
CA THR A 70 -24.49 15.88 -5.38
C THR A 70 -24.67 16.09 -3.88
N ALA A 71 -25.88 16.48 -3.46
CA ALA A 71 -26.26 16.49 -2.06
C ALA A 71 -26.21 15.06 -1.51
N GLY A 72 -25.21 14.76 -0.69
CA GLY A 72 -25.07 13.46 -0.01
C GLY A 72 -23.78 12.72 -0.35
N LYS A 73 -22.62 13.25 0.07
CA LYS A 73 -21.45 12.42 0.34
C LYS A 73 -21.04 12.67 1.79
N GLU A 74 -21.24 11.65 2.63
CA GLU A 74 -20.75 11.66 4.00
C GLU A 74 -19.25 11.96 4.00
N LYS A 75 -18.83 12.86 4.88
CA LYS A 75 -17.44 13.27 5.02
C LYS A 75 -16.65 12.12 5.66
N TYR A 76 -16.13 11.20 4.86
CA TYR A 76 -15.10 10.29 5.36
C TYR A 76 -13.83 11.12 5.60
N GLY A 77 -13.45 11.27 6.87
CA GLY A 77 -12.22 11.95 7.25
C GLY A 77 -11.02 11.16 6.78
N VAL A 78 -10.47 11.50 5.62
CA VAL A 78 -9.18 10.95 5.16
C VAL A 78 -8.09 11.61 6.00
N SER A 79 -7.70 10.93 7.09
CA SER A 79 -6.53 11.30 7.87
C SER A 79 -5.30 10.78 7.14
N TYR A 80 -4.57 11.69 6.47
CA TYR A 80 -3.32 11.33 5.79
C TYR A 80 -2.25 11.08 6.84
N ILE A 81 -1.89 9.82 7.02
CA ILE A 81 -0.77 9.40 7.86
C ILE A 81 0.52 9.71 7.08
N ASP A 82 1.32 10.63 7.60
CA ASP A 82 2.62 11.06 7.02
C ASP A 82 3.75 10.06 7.34
N ASP A 83 3.49 9.09 8.23
CA ASP A 83 4.46 8.07 8.60
C ASP A 83 4.61 7.04 7.47
N LEU A 84 5.58 7.29 6.60
CA LEU A 84 6.21 6.28 5.76
C LEU A 84 6.93 5.30 6.68
N TYR A 85 6.17 4.38 7.29
CA TYR A 85 6.72 3.21 7.95
C TYR A 85 7.65 2.53 6.95
N SER A 86 8.92 2.34 7.31
CA SER A 86 9.89 1.66 6.47
C SER A 86 9.35 0.25 6.16
N TYR A 87 8.77 0.09 4.99
CA TYR A 87 8.27 -1.19 4.53
C TYR A 87 9.49 -2.00 4.10
N ASN A 88 9.94 -2.87 4.99
CA ASN A 88 10.98 -3.83 4.66
C ASN A 88 10.39 -4.84 3.66
N PHE A 89 10.65 -4.62 2.37
CA PHE A 89 10.32 -5.58 1.32
C PHE A 89 11.18 -6.83 1.53
N ARG A 90 10.65 -7.78 2.30
CA ARG A 90 11.28 -9.09 2.47
C ARG A 90 11.00 -9.89 1.21
N SER A 91 11.94 -9.92 0.28
CA SER A 91 11.86 -10.78 -0.89
C SER A 91 11.72 -12.23 -0.45
N TYR A 92 10.58 -12.85 -0.76
CA TYR A 92 10.43 -14.29 -0.62
C TYR A 92 11.30 -14.94 -1.69
N ALA A 93 12.45 -15.49 -1.30
CA ALA A 93 13.14 -16.45 -2.14
C ALA A 93 12.18 -17.63 -2.32
N LEU A 94 11.88 -17.99 -3.58
CA LEU A 94 11.08 -19.17 -3.90
C LEU A 94 11.91 -20.39 -3.48
N SER A 95 11.73 -20.84 -2.23
CA SER A 95 12.32 -22.08 -1.76
C SER A 95 11.54 -23.21 -2.42
N THR A 96 11.97 -23.64 -3.61
CA THR A 96 11.56 -24.95 -4.10
C THR A 96 12.08 -25.96 -3.08
N PRO A 97 11.22 -26.68 -2.35
CA PRO A 97 11.72 -27.83 -1.60
C PRO A 97 12.30 -28.78 -2.65
N LEU A 98 13.57 -29.11 -2.51
CA LEU A 98 14.16 -30.17 -3.31
C LEU A 98 13.51 -31.47 -2.83
N ILE A 99 12.38 -31.83 -3.42
CA ILE A 99 11.71 -33.10 -3.13
C ILE A 99 12.56 -34.17 -3.81
N ALA A 100 13.57 -34.66 -3.10
CA ALA A 100 14.28 -35.87 -3.49
C ALA A 100 13.30 -37.04 -3.35
N TYR A 101 12.65 -37.41 -4.45
CA TYR A 101 11.93 -38.67 -4.55
C TYR A 101 12.95 -39.80 -4.54
N TYR A 102 13.32 -40.30 -3.36
CA TYR A 102 13.97 -41.60 -3.26
C TYR A 102 12.91 -42.68 -3.50
N GLN A 103 12.73 -43.07 -4.76
CA GLN A 103 12.00 -44.31 -5.07
C GLN A 103 12.93 -45.48 -4.84
N SER A 104 12.89 -46.06 -3.63
CA SER A 104 13.36 -47.42 -3.43
C SER A 104 12.16 -48.35 -3.37
N THR A 105 11.89 -49.02 -4.48
CA THR A 105 11.06 -50.23 -4.47
C THR A 105 11.86 -51.33 -3.78
N VAL A 106 11.74 -51.44 -2.45
CA VAL A 106 12.27 -52.61 -1.76
C VAL A 106 11.23 -53.72 -1.92
N PRO A 107 11.57 -54.87 -2.52
CA PRO A 107 10.68 -56.03 -2.48
C PRO A 107 10.55 -56.49 -1.02
N TYR A 108 9.32 -56.69 -0.55
CA TYR A 108 9.06 -57.29 0.75
C TYR A 108 9.66 -58.70 0.80
N THR A 109 10.75 -58.86 1.57
CA THR A 109 11.22 -60.17 2.03
C THR A 109 10.81 -60.33 3.50
N PRO A 110 9.97 -61.30 3.87
CA PRO A 110 9.73 -61.60 5.27
C PRO A 110 10.94 -62.36 5.80
N LEU A 111 11.96 -61.63 6.27
CA LEU A 111 13.02 -62.21 7.08
C LEU A 111 12.55 -62.14 8.54
N SER A 112 12.04 -63.26 9.02
CA SER A 112 11.82 -63.54 10.43
C SER A 112 13.15 -63.41 11.18
N ASP A 113 13.51 -62.20 11.59
CA ASP A 113 14.68 -62.01 12.44
C ASP A 113 14.21 -61.82 13.89
N THR A 114 14.30 -62.92 14.64
CA THR A 114 14.07 -62.91 16.09
C THR A 114 15.25 -62.19 16.73
N PHE A 115 15.09 -60.89 16.99
CA PHE A 115 16.09 -60.08 17.65
C PHE A 115 16.44 -60.70 19.02
N ARG A 116 17.67 -61.23 19.17
CA ARG A 116 18.20 -61.72 20.44
C ARG A 116 19.32 -60.80 20.90
N PRO A 117 19.24 -60.19 22.10
CA PRO A 117 20.32 -59.38 22.63
C PRO A 117 21.54 -60.23 23.01
N PRO A 118 22.77 -59.69 22.91
CA PRO A 118 23.98 -60.35 23.40
C PRO A 118 23.96 -60.45 24.93
N GLN A 119 24.32 -61.62 25.47
CA GLN A 119 24.50 -61.80 26.91
C GLN A 119 25.94 -61.47 27.31
N ALA A 120 26.07 -60.61 28.31
CA ALA A 120 27.20 -60.53 29.24
C ALA A 120 26.62 -60.32 30.63
#